data_AF-A0A2T4VXD4-F1
#
_entry.id   AF-A0A2T4VXD4-F1
#
_cell.length_a   1.000
_cell.length_b   1.000
_cell.length_c   1.000
_cell.angle_alpha   90.00
_cell.angle_beta   90.00
_cell.angle_gamma   90.00
#
_symmetry.space_group_name_H-M   'P 1'
#
loop_
_entity.id
_entity.type
_entity.pdbx_description
1 polymer ?
#
loop_
_entity_poly.entity_id
_entity_poly.type
_entity_poly.pdbx_seq_one_letter_code
_entity_poly.pdbx_strand_id
1 'polypeptide(L)'
;MQNQAKILSQSAEELANLINNHIPAEPSPALAQTDPHTYHNMVDLRKKALAIVDSFVNVGISTNHIDKEFEAEFLSKKLELENEKLGNMFPQTKDLAQRESFFKNVFQVGKKLGFQEEEMQNIIDYRILALAYYAQLGLKSQKISNDVYNKTIHKPAVTIASKGKKYHNHHQIKSQEQAIKKFHSTGSLYDALDIDFV
;
A
#
# COMPACT_ATOMS: atom_id res chain seq x y z
N MET A 1 9.16 -13.68 17.71
CA MET A 1 8.30 -12.74 18.45
C MET A 1 6.84 -13.20 18.45
N GLN A 2 6.10 -13.22 17.33
CA GLN A 2 4.69 -13.71 17.30
C GLN A 2 4.49 -15.12 17.87
N ASN A 3 5.43 -16.03 17.61
CA ASN A 3 5.38 -17.39 18.16
C ASN A 3 5.58 -17.42 19.69
N GLN A 4 6.34 -16.48 20.24
CA GLN A 4 6.59 -16.39 21.69
C GLN A 4 5.37 -15.81 22.43
N ALA A 5 4.71 -14.79 21.87
CA ALA A 5 3.47 -14.24 22.44
C ALA A 5 2.36 -15.29 22.49
N LYS A 6 2.20 -16.09 21.42
CA LYS A 6 1.23 -17.19 21.37
C LYS A 6 1.53 -18.30 22.39
N ILE A 7 2.80 -18.66 22.57
CA ILE A 7 3.21 -19.64 23.59
C ILE A 7 2.94 -19.10 25.00
N LEU A 8 3.21 -17.81 25.24
CA LEU A 8 2.94 -17.17 26.53
C LEU A 8 1.45 -17.13 26.85
N SER A 9 0.58 -16.75 25.89
CA SER A 9 -0.87 -16.72 26.12
C SER A 9 -1.43 -18.12 26.40
N GLN A 10 -1.03 -19.14 25.62
CA GLN A 10 -1.45 -20.52 25.86
C GLN A 10 -0.97 -21.05 27.22
N SER A 11 0.29 -20.78 27.58
CA SER A 11 0.82 -21.19 28.88
C SER A 11 0.10 -20.52 30.05
N ALA A 12 -0.35 -19.27 29.88
CA ALA A 12 -1.11 -18.53 30.89
C ALA A 12 -2.52 -19.09 31.07
N GLU A 13 -3.21 -19.45 29.98
CA GLU A 13 -4.52 -20.11 30.02
C GLU A 13 -4.45 -21.50 30.67
N GLU A 14 -3.45 -22.31 30.33
CA GLU A 14 -3.24 -23.63 30.94
C GLU A 14 -2.95 -23.52 32.44
N LEU A 15 -2.10 -22.56 32.85
CA LEU A 15 -1.84 -22.29 34.26
C LEU A 15 -3.09 -21.79 34.98
N ALA A 16 -3.86 -20.88 34.40
CA ALA A 16 -5.10 -20.39 34.99
C ALA A 16 -6.09 -21.54 35.22
N ASN A 17 -6.23 -22.46 34.26
CA ASN A 17 -7.06 -23.66 34.40
C ASN A 17 -6.55 -24.61 35.50
N LEU A 18 -5.23 -24.82 35.59
CA LEU A 18 -4.62 -25.64 36.64
C LEU A 18 -4.88 -25.05 38.03
N ILE A 19 -4.69 -23.74 38.20
CA ILE A 19 -4.92 -23.06 39.46
C ILE A 19 -6.41 -23.09 39.82
N ASN A 20 -7.31 -22.86 38.87
CA ASN A 20 -8.75 -22.89 39.11
C ASN A 20 -9.23 -24.26 39.63
N ASN A 21 -8.64 -25.34 39.11
CA ASN A 21 -8.90 -26.72 39.56
C ASN A 21 -8.24 -27.07 40.92
N HIS A 22 -7.41 -26.19 41.48
CA HIS A 22 -6.74 -26.35 42.77
C HIS A 22 -7.15 -25.29 43.80
N ILE A 23 -8.15 -24.45 43.51
CA ILE A 23 -8.72 -23.55 44.52
C ILE A 23 -9.45 -24.41 45.56
N PRO A 24 -9.12 -24.28 46.86
CA PRO A 24 -9.84 -24.96 47.92
C PRO A 24 -11.33 -24.62 47.88
N ALA A 25 -12.20 -25.62 48.04
CA ALA A 25 -13.64 -25.43 48.11
C ALA A 25 -14.01 -24.41 49.21
N GLU A 26 -15.15 -23.73 49.03
CA GLU A 26 -15.62 -22.75 50.00
C GLU A 26 -15.90 -23.44 51.36
N PRO A 27 -15.32 -22.96 52.47
CA PRO A 27 -15.49 -23.59 53.77
C PRO A 27 -16.95 -23.48 54.23
N SER A 28 -17.51 -24.58 54.73
CA SER A 28 -18.90 -24.61 55.20
C SER A 28 -19.12 -23.63 56.34
N PRO A 29 -20.22 -22.85 56.34
CA PRO A 29 -20.54 -21.93 57.44
C PRO A 29 -20.84 -22.64 58.76
N ALA A 30 -21.19 -23.94 58.73
CA ALA A 30 -21.34 -24.75 59.93
C ALA A 30 -20.02 -24.94 60.67
N LEU A 31 -18.90 -25.01 59.93
CA LEU A 31 -17.55 -25.13 60.51
C LEU A 31 -17.17 -23.90 61.32
N ALA A 32 -17.66 -22.71 60.97
CA ALA A 32 -17.42 -21.49 61.75
C ALA A 32 -18.02 -21.57 63.18
N GLN A 33 -19.04 -22.40 63.39
CA GLN A 33 -19.69 -22.58 64.70
C GLN A 33 -19.10 -23.74 65.49
N THR A 34 -18.68 -24.81 64.82
CA THR A 34 -18.14 -26.02 65.48
C THR A 34 -16.63 -25.95 65.71
N ASP A 35 -15.88 -25.31 64.80
CA ASP A 35 -14.44 -25.15 64.88
C ASP A 35 -13.98 -23.88 64.11
N PRO A 36 -13.99 -22.72 64.80
CA PRO A 36 -13.63 -21.43 64.19
C PRO A 36 -12.19 -21.38 63.65
N HIS A 37 -11.27 -22.14 64.24
CA HIS A 37 -9.86 -22.08 63.88
C HIS A 37 -9.61 -22.76 62.53
N THR A 38 -10.22 -23.92 62.28
CA THR A 38 -10.11 -24.59 60.97
C THR A 38 -10.85 -23.80 59.89
N TYR A 39 -11.99 -23.20 60.22
CA TYR A 39 -12.70 -22.31 59.30
C TYR A 39 -11.82 -21.14 58.84
N HIS A 40 -11.19 -20.40 59.77
CA HIS A 40 -10.31 -19.28 59.42
C HIS A 40 -9.10 -19.72 58.60
N ASN A 41 -8.47 -20.84 58.94
CA ASN A 41 -7.36 -21.38 58.16
C ASN A 41 -7.78 -21.70 56.71
N MET A 42 -8.98 -22.28 56.51
CA MET A 42 -9.49 -22.59 55.17
C MET A 42 -9.85 -21.33 54.38
N VAL A 43 -10.44 -20.32 55.03
CA VAL A 43 -10.73 -19.01 54.41
C VAL A 43 -9.43 -18.33 53.97
N ASP A 44 -8.42 -18.30 54.83
CA ASP A 44 -7.13 -17.67 54.54
C ASP A 44 -6.39 -18.39 53.41
N LEU A 45 -6.40 -19.72 53.41
CA LEU A 45 -5.83 -20.55 52.34
C LEU A 45 -6.50 -20.24 51.00
N ARG A 46 -7.84 -20.19 50.97
CA ARG A 46 -8.61 -19.85 49.78
C ARG A 46 -8.34 -18.42 49.31
N LYS A 47 -8.28 -17.45 50.23
CA LYS A 47 -7.97 -16.05 49.91
C LYS A 47 -6.59 -15.91 49.25
N LYS A 48 -5.59 -16.64 49.74
CA LYS A 48 -4.25 -16.67 49.13
C LYS A 48 -4.29 -17.28 47.73
N ALA A 49 -5.03 -18.38 47.54
CA ALA A 49 -5.19 -19.00 46.23
C ALA A 49 -5.86 -18.04 45.22
N LEU A 50 -6.92 -17.33 45.63
CA LEU A 50 -7.59 -16.33 44.78
C LEU A 50 -6.67 -15.16 44.41
N ALA A 51 -5.88 -14.65 45.36
CA ALA A 51 -4.93 -13.57 45.08
C ALA A 51 -3.87 -13.95 44.02
N ILE A 52 -3.46 -15.23 44.01
CA ILE A 52 -2.56 -15.75 42.98
C ILE A 52 -3.25 -15.74 41.61
N VAL A 53 -4.50 -16.22 41.52
CA VAL A 53 -5.29 -16.19 40.28
C VAL A 53 -5.44 -14.76 39.75
N ASP A 54 -5.83 -13.82 40.61
CA ASP A 54 -6.01 -12.41 40.23
C ASP A 54 -4.72 -11.81 39.67
N SER A 55 -3.57 -12.12 40.26
CA SER A 55 -2.27 -11.70 39.74
C SER A 55 -2.01 -12.23 38.33
N PHE A 56 -2.32 -13.50 38.06
CA PHE A 56 -2.13 -14.10 36.73
C PHE A 56 -3.09 -13.53 35.68
N VAL A 57 -4.36 -13.34 36.05
CA VAL A 57 -5.36 -12.70 35.17
C VAL A 57 -4.91 -11.29 34.79
N ASN A 58 -4.42 -10.50 35.75
CA ASN A 58 -3.90 -9.15 35.49
C ASN A 58 -2.69 -9.16 34.54
N VAL A 59 -1.76 -10.11 34.71
CA VAL A 59 -0.61 -10.28 33.79
C VAL A 59 -1.08 -10.68 32.39
N GLY A 60 -2.03 -11.60 32.27
CA GLY A 60 -2.60 -12.01 30.98
C GLY A 60 -3.30 -10.86 30.24
N ILE A 61 -4.10 -10.07 30.96
CA ILE A 61 -4.75 -8.87 30.40
C ILE A 61 -3.70 -7.86 29.93
N SER A 62 -2.65 -7.61 30.72
CA SER A 62 -1.58 -6.67 30.36
C SER A 62 -0.81 -7.10 29.09
N THR A 63 -0.65 -8.39 28.86
CA THR A 63 0.03 -8.92 27.67
C THR A 63 -0.78 -8.66 26.40
N ASN A 64 -2.11 -8.81 26.46
CA ASN A 64 -3.01 -8.50 25.34
C ASN A 64 -2.99 -7.00 24.96
N HIS A 65 -2.76 -6.10 25.93
CA HIS A 65 -2.60 -4.67 25.65
C HIS A 65 -1.26 -4.37 24.96
N ILE A 66 -0.18 -5.00 25.42
CA ILE A 66 1.16 -4.88 24.80
C ILE A 66 1.13 -5.36 23.35
N ASP A 67 0.43 -6.47 23.05
CA ASP A 67 0.31 -6.99 21.68
C ASP A 67 -0.40 -5.99 20.75
N LYS A 68 -1.49 -5.36 21.20
CA LYS A 68 -2.23 -4.37 20.40
C LYS A 68 -1.44 -3.09 20.17
N GLU A 69 -0.75 -2.59 21.20
CA GLU A 69 0.09 -1.41 21.08
C GLU A 69 1.28 -1.66 20.15
N PHE A 70 1.91 -2.83 20.27
CA PHE A 70 3.01 -3.24 19.41
C PHE A 70 2.56 -3.43 17.94
N GLU A 71 1.39 -4.02 17.70
CA GLU A 71 0.81 -4.13 16.35
C GLU A 71 0.54 -2.76 15.73
N ALA A 72 -0.01 -1.82 16.51
CA ALA A 72 -0.27 -0.46 16.05
C ALA A 72 1.03 0.29 15.70
N GLU A 73 2.06 0.18 16.55
CA GLU A 73 3.36 0.80 16.31
C GLU A 73 4.09 0.17 15.11
N PHE A 74 3.97 -1.15 14.94
CA PHE A 74 4.53 -1.83 13.78
C PHE A 74 3.83 -1.41 12.49
N LEU A 75 2.50 -1.30 12.52
CA LEU A 75 1.71 -0.90 11.36
C LEU A 75 1.98 0.57 10.98
N SER A 76 2.12 1.47 11.95
CA SER A 76 2.47 2.87 11.68
C SER A 76 3.85 3.00 11.03
N LYS A 77 4.87 2.33 11.57
CA LYS A 77 6.23 2.29 10.98
C LYS A 77 6.21 1.71 9.57
N LYS A 78 5.45 0.65 9.36
CA LYS A 78 5.30 0.06 8.02
C LYS A 78 4.66 1.05 7.05
N LEU A 79 3.60 1.76 7.47
CA LEU A 79 2.91 2.74 6.64
C LEU A 79 3.82 3.93 6.29
N GLU A 80 4.63 4.40 7.23
CA GLU A 80 5.63 5.46 6.99
C GLU A 80 6.67 5.02 5.94
N LEU A 81 7.25 3.83 6.10
CA LEU A 81 8.24 3.28 5.15
C LEU A 81 7.66 3.10 3.75
N GLU A 82 6.45 2.57 3.65
CA GLU A 82 5.79 2.37 2.35
C GLU A 82 5.43 3.71 1.70
N ASN A 83 5.01 4.70 2.49
CA ASN A 83 4.78 6.07 2.01
C ASN A 83 6.06 6.74 1.52
N GLU A 84 7.18 6.55 2.22
CA GLU A 84 8.47 7.08 1.80
C GLU A 84 8.88 6.49 0.44
N LYS A 85 8.78 5.17 0.30
CA LYS A 85 9.05 4.48 -0.98
C LYS A 85 8.12 4.96 -2.10
N LEU A 86 6.82 5.13 -1.80
CA LEU A 86 5.86 5.65 -2.76
C LEU A 86 6.25 7.07 -3.20
N GLY A 87 6.58 7.96 -2.27
CA GLY A 87 7.02 9.32 -2.57
C GLY A 87 8.36 9.40 -3.31
N ASN A 88 9.25 8.43 -3.09
CA ASN A 88 10.51 8.33 -3.85
C ASN A 88 10.28 7.86 -5.29
N MET A 89 9.33 6.93 -5.50
CA MET A 89 8.98 6.43 -6.82
C MET A 89 8.12 7.42 -7.61
N PHE A 90 7.18 8.09 -6.94
CA PHE A 90 6.26 9.06 -7.51
C PHE A 90 6.35 10.38 -6.73
N PRO A 91 7.30 11.26 -7.06
CA PRO A 91 7.51 12.52 -6.34
C PRO A 91 6.26 13.39 -6.22
N GLN A 92 5.32 13.29 -7.18
CA GLN A 92 4.03 13.97 -7.13
C GLN A 92 3.18 13.59 -5.91
N THR A 93 3.38 12.41 -5.30
CA THR A 93 2.62 12.00 -4.11
C THR A 93 3.14 12.63 -2.82
N LYS A 94 4.19 13.46 -2.88
CA LYS A 94 4.66 14.27 -1.74
C LYS A 94 3.76 15.50 -1.50
N ASP A 95 3.13 16.01 -2.54
CA ASP A 95 2.12 17.08 -2.46
C ASP A 95 0.75 16.46 -2.17
N LEU A 96 0.03 17.02 -1.19
CA LEU A 96 -1.29 16.54 -0.75
C LEU A 96 -2.32 16.52 -1.90
N ALA A 97 -2.41 17.58 -2.69
CA ALA A 97 -3.42 17.67 -3.75
C ALA A 97 -3.17 16.65 -4.88
N GLN A 98 -1.90 16.49 -5.25
CA GLN A 98 -1.48 15.53 -6.27
C GLN A 98 -1.57 14.09 -5.77
N ARG A 99 -1.30 13.87 -4.48
CA ARG A 99 -1.47 12.57 -3.82
C ARG A 99 -2.92 12.11 -3.84
N GLU A 100 -3.87 12.97 -3.49
CA GLU A 100 -5.30 12.63 -3.57
C GLU A 100 -5.71 12.25 -5.00
N SER A 101 -5.27 13.01 -5.99
CA SER A 101 -5.50 12.69 -7.40
C SER A 101 -4.89 11.34 -7.79
N PHE A 102 -3.67 11.05 -7.35
CA PHE A 102 -3.02 9.76 -7.57
C PHE A 102 -3.84 8.60 -7.01
N PHE A 103 -4.25 8.66 -5.74
CA PHE A 103 -5.04 7.60 -5.12
C PHE A 103 -6.43 7.45 -5.76
N LYS A 104 -7.11 8.55 -6.08
CA LYS A 104 -8.39 8.51 -6.80
C LYS A 104 -8.27 7.79 -8.14
N ASN A 105 -7.20 8.06 -8.87
CA ASN A 105 -6.92 7.44 -10.15
C ASN A 105 -6.59 5.95 -10.03
N VAL A 106 -5.76 5.58 -9.06
CA VAL A 106 -5.39 4.19 -8.76
C VAL A 106 -6.62 3.39 -8.34
N PHE A 107 -7.46 3.93 -7.45
CA PHE A 107 -8.67 3.26 -6.98
C PHE A 107 -9.71 3.08 -8.09
N GLN A 108 -9.84 4.06 -8.99
CA GLN A 108 -10.70 3.90 -10.17
C GLN A 108 -10.26 2.75 -11.08
N VAL A 109 -8.95 2.47 -11.18
CA VAL A 109 -8.44 1.32 -11.91
C VAL A 109 -8.70 0.03 -11.14
N GLY A 110 -8.45 0.02 -9.83
CA GLY A 110 -8.79 -1.12 -8.97
C GLY A 110 -10.24 -1.58 -9.13
N LYS A 111 -11.20 -0.64 -9.08
CA LYS A 111 -12.63 -0.94 -9.32
C LYS A 111 -12.88 -1.55 -10.71
N LYS A 112 -12.20 -1.05 -11.74
CA LYS A 112 -12.32 -1.60 -13.12
C LYS A 112 -11.73 -3.00 -13.25
N LEU A 113 -10.75 -3.34 -12.42
CA LEU A 113 -10.12 -4.67 -12.37
C LEU A 113 -10.86 -5.64 -11.43
N GLY A 114 -11.89 -5.19 -10.72
CA GLY A 114 -12.76 -6.02 -9.89
C GLY A 114 -12.44 -6.00 -8.40
N PHE A 115 -11.53 -5.14 -7.94
CA PHE A 115 -11.28 -4.95 -6.51
C PHE A 115 -12.48 -4.29 -5.82
N GLN A 116 -12.83 -4.78 -4.64
CA GLN A 116 -13.84 -4.17 -3.77
C GLN A 116 -13.27 -2.92 -3.08
N GLU A 117 -14.16 -2.06 -2.59
CA GLU A 117 -13.77 -0.80 -1.97
C GLU A 117 -12.99 -1.04 -0.66
N GLU A 118 -13.42 -2.03 0.12
CA GLU A 118 -12.79 -2.45 1.37
C GLU A 118 -11.39 -3.02 1.14
N GLU A 119 -11.19 -3.76 0.05
CA GLU A 119 -9.88 -4.29 -0.32
C GLU A 119 -8.91 -3.15 -0.62
N MET A 120 -9.36 -2.15 -1.38
CA MET A 120 -8.52 -1.02 -1.77
C MET A 120 -8.11 -0.11 -0.61
N GLN A 121 -8.99 0.08 0.38
CA GLN A 121 -8.67 0.88 1.58
C GLN A 121 -7.56 0.26 2.42
N ASN A 122 -7.42 -1.07 2.37
CA ASN A 122 -6.41 -1.80 3.12
C ASN A 122 -5.06 -1.94 2.38
N ILE A 123 -4.95 -1.44 1.15
CA ILE A 123 -3.71 -1.52 0.36
C ILE A 123 -2.72 -0.45 0.86
N ILE A 124 -1.72 -0.91 1.61
CA ILE A 124 -0.59 -0.08 2.05
C ILE A 124 0.69 -0.31 1.25
N ASP A 125 0.75 -1.38 0.45
CA ASP A 125 1.96 -1.77 -0.30
C ASP A 125 2.17 -0.84 -1.50
N TYR A 126 3.30 -0.11 -1.51
CA TYR A 126 3.58 0.86 -2.57
C TYR A 126 3.69 0.21 -3.95
N ARG A 127 4.04 -1.08 -4.02
CA ARG A 127 4.20 -1.83 -5.29
C ARG A 127 2.86 -2.07 -5.95
N ILE A 128 1.82 -2.36 -5.15
CA ILE A 128 0.46 -2.56 -5.68
C ILE A 128 -0.07 -1.23 -6.21
N LEU A 129 0.16 -0.14 -5.49
CA LEU A 129 -0.21 1.21 -5.94
C LEU A 129 0.53 1.59 -7.23
N ALA A 130 1.82 1.26 -7.34
CA ALA A 130 2.61 1.47 -8.56
C ALA A 130 2.06 0.66 -9.74
N LEU A 131 1.73 -0.62 -9.53
CA LEU A 131 1.14 -1.47 -10.56
C LEU A 131 -0.19 -0.89 -11.07
N ALA A 132 -1.07 -0.47 -10.16
CA ALA A 132 -2.34 0.14 -10.54
C ALA A 132 -2.16 1.47 -11.30
N TYR A 133 -1.15 2.26 -10.92
CA TYR A 133 -0.80 3.48 -11.66
C TYR A 133 -0.34 3.17 -13.10
N TYR A 134 0.55 2.20 -13.30
CA TYR A 134 0.97 1.81 -14.65
C TYR A 134 -0.15 1.15 -15.45
N ALA A 135 -1.00 0.36 -14.80
CA ALA A 135 -2.21 -0.17 -15.41
C ALA A 135 -3.14 0.95 -15.89
N GLN A 136 -3.25 2.05 -15.15
CA GLN A 136 -3.99 3.23 -15.59
C GLN A 136 -3.44 3.80 -16.90
N LEU A 137 -2.11 3.96 -16.99
CA LEU A 137 -1.45 4.48 -18.19
C LEU A 137 -1.64 3.53 -19.38
N GLY A 138 -1.52 2.22 -19.15
CA GLY A 138 -1.78 1.19 -20.15
C GLY A 138 -3.21 1.25 -20.70
N LEU A 139 -4.21 1.31 -19.80
CA LEU A 139 -5.61 1.42 -20.19
C LEU A 139 -5.92 2.69 -20.97
N LYS A 140 -5.31 3.83 -20.61
CA LYS A 140 -5.45 5.09 -21.37
C LYS A 140 -4.83 4.96 -22.76
N SER A 141 -3.63 4.40 -22.85
CA SER A 141 -2.93 4.19 -24.12
C SER A 141 -3.69 3.25 -25.07
N GLN A 142 -4.27 2.17 -24.53
CA GLN A 142 -5.08 1.24 -25.30
C GLN A 142 -6.34 1.91 -25.86
N LYS A 143 -7.02 2.75 -25.06
CA LYS A 143 -8.19 3.52 -25.54
C LYS A 143 -7.83 4.47 -26.67
N ILE A 144 -6.74 5.23 -26.52
CA ILE A 144 -6.28 6.16 -27.55
C ILE A 144 -5.93 5.40 -28.83
N SER A 145 -5.21 4.28 -28.72
CA SER A 145 -4.86 3.43 -29.85
C SER A 145 -6.10 2.92 -30.60
N ASN A 146 -7.12 2.45 -29.86
CA ASN A 146 -8.39 2.01 -30.43
C ASN A 146 -9.15 3.16 -31.11
N ASP A 147 -9.18 4.34 -30.49
CA ASP A 147 -9.84 5.52 -31.06
C ASP A 147 -9.16 5.99 -32.35
N VAL A 148 -7.83 5.97 -32.39
CA VAL A 148 -7.04 6.27 -33.59
C VAL A 148 -7.31 5.23 -34.67
N TYR A 149 -7.26 3.94 -34.33
CA TYR A 149 -7.56 2.84 -35.25
C TYR A 149 -8.96 3.01 -35.89
N ASN A 150 -9.98 3.23 -35.06
CA ASN A 150 -11.36 3.45 -35.53
C ASN A 150 -11.47 4.69 -36.43
N LYS A 151 -10.78 5.79 -36.08
CA LYS A 151 -10.74 7.00 -36.92
C LYS A 151 -10.00 6.78 -38.24
N THR A 152 -9.03 5.89 -38.30
CA THR A 152 -8.30 5.58 -39.54
C THR A 152 -9.10 4.68 -40.47
N ILE A 153 -9.84 3.70 -39.96
CA ILE A 153 -10.67 2.80 -40.77
C ILE A 153 -11.86 3.53 -41.38
N HIS A 154 -12.51 4.40 -40.60
CA HIS A 154 -13.70 5.12 -41.05
C HIS A 154 -13.38 6.43 -41.77
N LYS A 155 -12.10 6.76 -41.99
CA LYS A 155 -11.74 7.89 -42.84
C LYS A 155 -11.95 7.49 -44.30
N PRO A 156 -12.80 8.21 -45.07
CA PRO A 156 -12.87 8.00 -46.51
C PRO A 156 -11.48 8.24 -47.10
N ALA A 157 -11.10 7.43 -48.09
CA ALA A 157 -9.86 7.62 -48.83
C ALA A 157 -9.79 9.08 -49.25
N VAL A 158 -8.73 9.78 -48.83
CA VAL A 158 -8.48 11.13 -49.29
C VAL A 158 -8.27 11.02 -50.79
N THR A 159 -9.31 11.29 -51.58
CA THR A 159 -9.14 11.61 -52.98
C THR A 159 -8.34 12.89 -52.97
N ILE A 160 -7.03 12.77 -53.23
CA ILE A 160 -6.16 13.89 -53.50
C ILE A 160 -6.76 14.53 -54.75
N ALA A 161 -7.64 15.52 -54.56
CA ALA A 161 -8.03 16.39 -55.65
C ALA A 161 -6.74 17.09 -56.06
N SER A 162 -6.17 16.65 -57.17
CA SER A 162 -5.04 17.30 -57.84
C SER A 162 -5.51 18.67 -58.38
N LYS A 163 -5.92 19.57 -57.48
CA LYS A 163 -6.07 20.97 -57.81
C LYS A 163 -4.67 21.54 -57.80
N GLY A 164 -4.12 21.63 -59.01
CA GLY A 164 -2.78 22.10 -59.27
C GLY A 164 -2.46 23.38 -58.50
N LYS A 165 -1.41 23.30 -57.70
CA LYS A 165 -0.40 24.34 -57.61
C LYS A 165 0.95 23.64 -57.67
N LYS A 166 1.62 23.80 -58.82
CA LYS A 166 3.05 23.57 -58.96
C LYS A 166 3.80 24.57 -58.05
N TYR A 167 5.04 24.22 -57.71
CA TYR A 167 6.09 25.02 -57.04
C TYR A 167 5.98 25.09 -55.51
N HIS A 168 6.94 24.70 -54.67
CA HIS A 168 8.33 24.23 -54.79
C HIS A 168 8.56 23.18 -53.67
N ASN A 169 9.65 22.40 -53.73
CA ASN A 169 10.40 21.85 -52.56
C ASN A 169 11.30 20.64 -52.92
N HIS A 170 11.36 20.22 -54.18
CA HIS A 170 12.34 19.19 -54.57
C HIS A 170 13.78 19.76 -54.75
N HIS A 171 13.93 21.08 -54.91
CA HIS A 171 15.24 21.75 -54.89
C HIS A 171 15.73 22.08 -53.47
N GLN A 172 14.83 22.36 -52.53
CA GLN A 172 15.18 22.64 -51.13
C GLN A 172 15.72 21.41 -50.40
N ILE A 173 15.16 20.23 -50.65
CA ILE A 173 15.63 18.99 -49.99
C ILE A 173 17.05 18.63 -50.44
N LYS A 174 17.37 18.78 -51.73
CA LYS A 174 18.74 18.55 -52.24
C LYS A 174 19.73 19.61 -51.79
N SER A 175 19.31 20.87 -51.61
CA SER A 175 20.19 21.92 -51.08
C SER A 175 20.45 21.78 -49.58
N GLN A 176 19.47 21.27 -48.81
CA GLN A 176 19.62 21.07 -47.36
C GLN A 176 20.61 19.93 -47.05
N GLU A 177 20.54 18.80 -47.75
CA GLU A 177 21.53 17.73 -47.60
C GLU A 177 22.94 18.19 -47.96
N GLN A 178 23.07 19.06 -48.97
CA GLN A 178 24.36 19.63 -49.38
C GLN A 178 24.87 20.67 -48.37
N ALA A 179 23.99 21.49 -47.79
CA ALA A 179 24.33 22.46 -46.75
C ALA A 179 24.81 21.75 -45.47
N ILE A 180 24.13 20.69 -45.05
CA ILE A 180 24.54 19.86 -43.90
C ILE A 180 25.90 19.20 -44.16
N LYS A 181 26.11 18.63 -45.36
CA LYS A 181 27.42 18.05 -45.73
C LYS A 181 28.55 19.07 -45.74
N LYS A 182 28.30 20.28 -46.26
CA LYS A 182 29.27 21.37 -46.27
C LYS A 182 29.62 21.80 -44.85
N PHE A 183 28.62 22.05 -44.00
CA PHE A 183 28.83 22.38 -42.59
C PHE A 183 29.68 21.32 -41.85
N HIS A 184 29.40 20.02 -42.06
CA HIS A 184 30.22 18.95 -41.47
C HIS A 184 31.67 18.94 -42.00
N SER A 185 31.89 19.37 -43.23
CA SER A 185 33.23 19.41 -43.83
C SER A 185 34.04 20.66 -43.49
N THR A 186 33.39 21.82 -43.37
CA THR A 186 34.04 23.13 -43.19
C THR A 186 33.97 23.66 -41.76
N GLY A 187 32.96 23.23 -40.98
CA GLY A 187 32.70 23.74 -39.62
C GLY A 187 32.40 25.23 -39.56
N SER A 188 32.13 25.88 -40.70
CA SER A 188 31.95 27.33 -40.80
C SER A 188 30.58 27.75 -40.30
N LEU A 189 30.53 28.85 -39.53
CA LEU A 189 29.29 29.43 -39.04
C LEU A 189 28.40 29.96 -40.18
N TYR A 190 29.01 30.38 -41.30
CA TYR A 190 28.26 30.82 -42.49
C TYR A 190 27.50 29.66 -43.15
N ASP A 191 28.08 28.45 -43.18
CA ASP A 191 27.43 27.27 -43.75
C ASP A 191 26.30 26.74 -42.86
N ALA A 192 26.32 27.06 -41.56
CA ALA A 192 25.25 26.72 -40.62
C ALA A 192 23.98 27.56 -40.84
N LEU A 193 24.12 28.78 -41.36
CA LEU A 193 22.98 29.68 -41.62
C LEU A 193 22.17 29.25 -42.84
N ASP A 194 22.76 28.47 -43.75
CA ASP A 194 22.09 27.93 -44.93
C ASP A 194 21.24 26.66 -44.63
N ILE A 195 21.25 26.18 -43.38
CA ILE A 195 20.47 25.02 -42.94
C ILE A 195 19.12 25.51 -42.37
N ASP A 196 18.03 25.08 -42.99
CA ASP A 196 16.67 25.29 -42.46
C ASP A 196 16.34 24.19 -41.42
N PHE A 197 15.77 24.57 -40.26
CA PHE A 197 15.47 23.69 -39.12
C PHE A 197 13.96 23.46 -38.90
N VAL A 198 13.11 23.86 -39.85
CA VAL A 198 11.64 23.81 -39.76
C VAL A 198 11.04 22.51 -40.31
#